data_AF-A0A1E5HEU7-F1
#
_entry.id   AF-A0A1E5HEU7-F1
#
_cell.length_a   1.000
_cell.length_b   1.000
_cell.length_c   1.000
_cell.angle_alpha   90.00
_cell.angle_beta   90.00
_cell.angle_gamma   90.00
#
_symmetry.space_group_name_H-M   'P 1'
#
loop_
_entity.id
_entity.type
_entity.pdbx_description
1 polymer ?
#
loop_
_entity_poly.entity_id
_entity_poly.type
_entity_poly.pdbx_seq_one_letter_code
_entity_poly.pdbx_strand_id
1 'polypeptide(L)'
;MKKSVLPLLMICSLALTAVAPMVSLADEVDSKIQQKDQAISGLKSQEADAQSQVAAVQSQVASINEKAEELLAEQGTLRETSANLEKEITQLTKRIEKREVAIQNQARDVQVNGNSTSYMDALLNAKSVSDAITRVTAMSTIVNANNDLVKQQQEDKKSVETKKAENEEKLQELQDNQVELEAQKGELVKAEADLNVLQTTLAAERATAEDQKAGLVKEKEAAVAEQARIAAQEKAATENAKKAAEETAAAKTTATTEQSSSTTASSEETSSTDTGSVTPPSGGGSQQVTPPSGGGGGQEVTPPAPGGGGGGQVTPPPSTGGSAISIAAAQVGKPYVWGAQGPDSFDCSGLVYYAFAATGRQLGRVTTAQESAGTRISVAEAQAGDLYFWGSPGASYHVAIATGGGGYIHAGDPSTGVQYSNVGSFTPSFAVRM
;
A
#
# COMPACT_ATOMS: atom_id res chain seq x y z
N MET A 1 7.01 -53.88 -77.29
CA MET A 1 6.84 -55.25 -76.73
C MET A 1 6.49 -55.09 -75.25
N LYS A 2 5.46 -55.77 -74.70
CA LYS A 2 5.59 -57.01 -73.91
C LYS A 2 6.85 -57.06 -73.03
N LYS A 3 6.84 -57.38 -71.73
CA LYS A 3 5.84 -57.52 -70.65
C LYS A 3 6.57 -58.32 -69.54
N SER A 4 6.57 -57.85 -68.28
CA SER A 4 6.54 -58.73 -67.10
C SER A 4 5.67 -58.06 -66.02
N VAL A 5 4.80 -58.66 -65.19
CA VAL A 5 4.14 -60.00 -65.07
C VAL A 5 4.37 -60.62 -63.68
N LEU A 6 3.26 -60.77 -62.92
CA LEU A 6 3.07 -61.59 -61.70
C LEU A 6 3.80 -61.14 -60.41
N PRO A 7 3.47 -61.66 -59.18
CA PRO A 7 2.30 -62.46 -58.77
C PRO A 7 1.71 -62.22 -57.33
N LEU A 8 0.58 -62.90 -57.05
CA LEU A 8 0.21 -63.68 -55.83
C LEU A 8 -0.21 -63.09 -54.44
N LEU A 9 -1.43 -63.50 -54.04
CA LEU A 9 -1.85 -64.24 -52.80
C LEU A 9 -2.04 -63.58 -51.40
N MET A 10 -2.87 -64.31 -50.61
CA MET A 10 -3.28 -64.18 -49.19
C MET A 10 -4.10 -62.92 -48.82
N ILE A 11 -5.40 -62.99 -48.47
CA ILE A 11 -6.12 -63.70 -47.37
C ILE A 11 -5.91 -63.01 -46.00
N CYS A 12 -7.00 -62.89 -45.22
CA CYS A 12 -7.18 -62.08 -44.00
C CYS A 12 -7.33 -60.56 -44.30
N SER A 13 -8.07 -59.76 -43.52
CA SER A 13 -8.57 -59.96 -42.13
C SER A 13 -10.04 -59.55 -41.95
N LEU A 14 -10.60 -59.85 -40.78
CA LEU A 14 -11.94 -59.44 -40.34
C LEU A 14 -12.11 -57.91 -40.38
N ALA A 15 -13.31 -57.45 -40.74
CA ALA A 15 -13.76 -56.08 -40.51
C ALA A 15 -14.13 -55.86 -39.02
N LEU A 16 -13.15 -56.03 -38.13
CA LEU A 16 -13.27 -55.59 -36.74
C LEU A 16 -13.03 -54.07 -36.72
N THR A 17 -14.10 -53.29 -36.82
CA THR A 17 -14.04 -51.83 -36.66
C THR A 17 -13.65 -51.51 -35.22
N ALA A 18 -12.36 -51.28 -35.00
CA ALA A 18 -11.82 -50.90 -33.70
C ALA A 18 -12.37 -49.53 -33.30
N VAL A 19 -13.39 -49.53 -32.44
CA VAL A 19 -13.84 -48.32 -31.74
C VAL A 19 -12.70 -47.88 -30.83
N ALA A 20 -11.92 -46.90 -31.29
CA ALA A 20 -10.95 -46.23 -30.43
C ALA A 20 -11.71 -45.60 -29.24
N PRO A 21 -11.25 -45.78 -27.99
CA PRO A 21 -12.04 -45.44 -26.82
C PRO A 21 -12.11 -43.92 -26.60
N MET A 22 -13.06 -43.25 -27.28
CA MET A 22 -13.36 -41.82 -27.09
C MET A 22 -13.70 -41.45 -25.63
N VAL A 23 -14.02 -42.45 -24.81
CA VAL A 23 -14.12 -42.38 -23.34
C VAL A 23 -12.91 -41.65 -22.72
N SER A 24 -11.69 -41.88 -23.21
CA SER A 24 -10.49 -41.31 -22.58
C SER A 24 -10.42 -39.78 -22.63
N LEU A 25 -11.08 -39.12 -23.58
CA LEU A 25 -11.14 -37.66 -23.61
C LEU A 25 -12.07 -37.12 -22.51
N ALA A 26 -13.16 -37.83 -22.19
CA ALA A 26 -14.04 -37.46 -21.09
C ALA A 26 -13.34 -37.63 -19.74
N ASP A 27 -12.63 -38.74 -19.54
CA ASP A 27 -11.83 -39.00 -18.34
C ASP A 27 -10.69 -37.96 -18.17
N GLU A 28 -10.04 -37.55 -19.27
CA GLU A 28 -8.99 -36.51 -19.24
C GLU A 28 -9.55 -35.13 -18.88
N VAL A 29 -10.72 -34.75 -19.41
CA VAL A 29 -11.38 -33.49 -19.04
C VAL A 29 -11.91 -33.52 -17.60
N ASP A 30 -12.45 -34.64 -17.12
CA ASP A 30 -12.84 -34.79 -15.71
C ASP A 30 -11.64 -34.70 -14.76
N SER A 31 -10.49 -35.29 -15.13
CA SER A 31 -9.24 -35.10 -14.38
C SER A 31 -8.81 -33.63 -14.31
N LYS A 32 -8.91 -32.88 -15.42
CA LYS A 32 -8.64 -31.44 -15.44
C LYS A 32 -9.63 -30.63 -14.60
N ILE A 33 -10.92 -30.98 -14.62
CA ILE A 33 -11.95 -30.35 -13.79
C ILE A 33 -11.66 -30.62 -12.30
N GLN A 34 -11.32 -31.85 -11.92
CA GLN A 34 -10.98 -32.22 -10.55
C GLN A 34 -9.72 -31.48 -10.04
N GLN A 35 -8.70 -31.34 -10.89
CA GLN A 35 -7.51 -30.51 -10.58
C GLN A 35 -7.86 -29.04 -10.38
N LYS A 36 -8.81 -28.49 -11.17
CA LYS A 36 -9.29 -27.11 -10.98
C LYS A 36 -10.11 -26.96 -9.70
N ASP A 37 -10.94 -27.93 -9.33
CA ASP A 37 -11.65 -27.91 -8.04
C ASP A 37 -10.70 -27.99 -6.84
N GLN A 38 -9.63 -28.78 -6.93
CA GLN A 38 -8.56 -28.79 -5.92
C GLN A 38 -7.85 -27.43 -5.83
N ALA A 39 -7.51 -26.81 -6.96
CA ALA A 39 -6.88 -25.48 -7.00
C ALA A 39 -7.78 -24.38 -6.42
N ILE A 40 -9.08 -24.35 -6.81
CA ILE A 40 -10.07 -23.40 -6.27
C ILE A 40 -10.26 -23.59 -4.77
N SER A 41 -10.24 -24.84 -4.29
CA SER A 41 -10.32 -25.14 -2.84
C SER A 41 -9.08 -24.67 -2.09
N GLY A 42 -7.88 -24.83 -2.67
CA GLY A 42 -6.63 -24.32 -2.12
C GLY A 42 -6.60 -22.80 -2.03
N LEU A 43 -7.00 -22.10 -3.10
CA LEU A 43 -7.13 -20.64 -3.13
C LEU A 43 -8.12 -20.14 -2.07
N LYS A 44 -9.28 -20.80 -1.92
CA LYS A 44 -10.26 -20.45 -0.87
C LYS A 44 -9.73 -20.65 0.55
N SER A 45 -8.82 -21.61 0.77
CA SER A 45 -8.09 -21.72 2.05
C SER A 45 -7.14 -20.54 2.24
N GLN A 46 -6.33 -20.21 1.23
CA GLN A 46 -5.37 -19.09 1.29
C GLN A 46 -6.08 -17.74 1.49
N GLU A 47 -7.26 -17.53 0.92
CA GLU A 47 -8.10 -16.36 1.20
C GLU A 47 -8.56 -16.30 2.66
N ALA A 48 -8.96 -17.43 3.25
CA ALA A 48 -9.34 -17.50 4.66
C ALA A 48 -8.13 -17.30 5.60
N ASP A 49 -6.95 -17.82 5.23
CA ASP A 49 -5.70 -17.60 5.94
C ASP A 49 -5.25 -16.12 5.85
N ALA A 50 -5.44 -15.46 4.70
CA ALA A 50 -5.17 -14.04 4.51
C ALA A 50 -6.17 -13.13 5.24
N GLN A 51 -7.46 -13.51 5.31
CA GLN A 51 -8.46 -12.82 6.14
C GLN A 51 -8.13 -12.95 7.63
N SER A 52 -7.69 -14.14 8.07
CA SER A 52 -7.25 -14.38 9.45
C SER A 52 -6.02 -13.55 9.82
N GLN A 53 -5.08 -13.37 8.87
CA GLN A 53 -3.94 -12.46 9.05
C GLN A 53 -4.34 -10.99 9.11
N VAL A 54 -5.31 -10.53 8.29
CA VAL A 54 -5.84 -9.15 8.40
C VAL A 54 -6.49 -8.91 9.76
N ALA A 55 -7.27 -9.86 10.28
CA ALA A 55 -7.85 -9.77 11.63
C ALA A 55 -6.76 -9.74 12.73
N ALA A 56 -5.65 -10.46 12.55
CA ALA A 56 -4.52 -10.42 13.47
C ALA A 56 -3.79 -9.06 13.43
N VAL A 57 -3.53 -8.49 12.24
CA VAL A 57 -2.93 -7.15 12.09
C VAL A 57 -3.85 -6.07 12.67
N GLN A 58 -5.17 -6.15 12.46
CA GLN A 58 -6.14 -5.24 13.09
C GLN A 58 -6.12 -5.31 14.62
N SER A 59 -5.90 -6.50 15.20
CA SER A 59 -5.69 -6.66 16.65
C SER A 59 -4.37 -6.05 17.14
N GLN A 60 -3.30 -6.16 16.35
CA GLN A 60 -2.02 -5.49 16.64
C GLN A 60 -2.14 -3.96 16.54
N VAL A 61 -2.85 -3.43 15.53
CA VAL A 61 -3.19 -2.00 15.43
C VAL A 61 -3.94 -1.53 16.69
N ALA A 62 -4.95 -2.28 17.14
CA ALA A 62 -5.68 -1.93 18.36
C ALA A 62 -4.77 -1.86 19.61
N SER A 63 -3.94 -2.88 19.84
CA SER A 63 -3.02 -2.90 20.98
C SER A 63 -1.92 -1.83 20.91
N ILE A 64 -1.52 -1.39 19.71
CA ILE A 64 -0.54 -0.31 19.53
C ILE A 64 -1.22 1.07 19.65
N ASN A 65 -2.50 1.21 19.27
CA ASN A 65 -3.30 2.40 19.61
C ASN A 65 -3.43 2.59 21.12
N GLU A 66 -3.71 1.52 21.88
CA GLU A 66 -3.79 1.58 23.35
C GLU A 66 -2.49 2.07 23.99
N LYS A 67 -1.33 1.55 23.54
CA LYS A 67 -0.01 2.02 23.96
C LYS A 67 0.27 3.46 23.53
N ALA A 68 -0.18 3.86 22.34
CA ALA A 68 -0.03 5.23 21.87
C ALA A 68 -0.83 6.21 22.74
N GLU A 69 -2.04 5.85 23.18
CA GLU A 69 -2.82 6.66 24.12
C GLU A 69 -2.13 6.76 25.50
N GLU A 70 -1.58 5.66 26.03
CA GLU A 70 -0.81 5.66 27.27
C GLU A 70 0.45 6.56 27.18
N LEU A 71 1.26 6.39 26.13
CA LEU A 71 2.48 7.17 25.91
C LEU A 71 2.20 8.65 25.58
N LEU A 72 1.07 8.97 24.95
CA LEU A 72 0.64 10.36 24.73
C LEU A 72 0.13 11.02 26.02
N ALA A 73 -0.51 10.25 26.92
CA ALA A 73 -0.89 10.72 28.25
C ALA A 73 0.35 10.96 29.13
N GLU A 74 1.31 10.03 29.15
CA GLU A 74 2.60 10.23 29.81
C GLU A 74 3.30 11.47 29.26
N GLN A 75 3.38 11.62 27.94
CA GLN A 75 3.95 12.79 27.26
C GLN A 75 3.31 14.11 27.70
N GLY A 76 1.99 14.14 27.93
CA GLY A 76 1.31 15.31 28.50
C GLY A 76 1.84 15.68 29.89
N THR A 77 1.91 14.70 30.81
CA THR A 77 2.41 14.94 32.17
C THR A 77 3.90 15.31 32.20
N LEU A 78 4.69 14.77 31.28
CA LEU A 78 6.11 15.03 31.18
C LEU A 78 6.43 16.40 30.55
N ARG A 79 5.61 16.87 29.59
CA ARG A 79 5.64 18.26 29.11
C ARG A 79 5.35 19.25 30.24
N GLU A 80 4.35 18.99 31.08
CA GLU A 80 4.06 19.84 32.24
C GLU A 80 5.22 19.83 33.26
N THR A 81 5.75 18.63 33.54
CA THR A 81 6.92 18.46 34.44
C THR A 81 8.12 19.25 33.92
N SER A 82 8.44 19.14 32.63
CA SER A 82 9.52 19.87 31.96
C SER A 82 9.33 21.38 32.06
N ALA A 83 8.15 21.88 31.69
CA ALA A 83 7.82 23.31 31.78
C ALA A 83 7.86 23.84 33.23
N ASN A 84 7.68 23.00 34.24
CA ASN A 84 7.84 23.37 35.65
C ASN A 84 9.31 23.34 36.10
N LEU A 85 10.10 22.35 35.67
CA LEU A 85 11.55 22.32 35.89
C LEU A 85 12.24 23.55 35.27
N GLU A 86 11.86 23.98 34.06
CA GLU A 86 12.42 25.20 33.43
C GLU A 86 12.12 26.48 34.24
N LYS A 87 10.90 26.62 34.79
CA LYS A 87 10.54 27.74 35.67
C LYS A 87 11.40 27.73 36.94
N GLU A 88 11.60 26.56 37.55
CA GLU A 88 12.43 26.42 38.75
C GLU A 88 13.91 26.67 38.46
N ILE A 89 14.47 26.12 37.37
CA ILE A 89 15.84 26.40 36.90
C ILE A 89 16.02 27.89 36.65
N THR A 90 15.04 28.57 36.03
CA THR A 90 15.06 30.02 35.80
C THR A 90 15.05 30.81 37.11
N GLN A 91 14.27 30.40 38.11
CA GLN A 91 14.24 31.05 39.42
C GLN A 91 15.53 30.78 40.22
N LEU A 92 16.03 29.55 40.23
CA LEU A 92 17.29 29.15 40.84
C LEU A 92 18.45 29.94 40.24
N THR A 93 18.56 30.00 38.91
CA THR A 93 19.61 30.77 38.21
C THR A 93 19.60 32.24 38.64
N LYS A 94 18.42 32.88 38.69
CA LYS A 94 18.27 34.26 39.19
C LYS A 94 18.58 34.44 40.68
N ARG A 95 18.47 33.39 41.50
CA ARG A 95 18.97 33.40 42.90
C ARG A 95 20.48 33.25 42.95
N ILE A 96 21.03 32.31 42.17
CA ILE A 96 22.47 32.04 42.02
C ILE A 96 23.19 33.30 41.57
N GLU A 97 22.75 33.98 40.50
CA GLU A 97 23.32 35.24 40.01
C GLU A 97 23.39 36.32 41.12
N LYS A 98 22.29 36.53 41.85
CA LYS A 98 22.22 37.52 42.93
C LYS A 98 23.12 37.17 44.11
N ARG A 99 23.19 35.89 44.50
CA ARG A 99 24.12 35.41 45.54
C ARG A 99 25.58 35.51 45.08
N GLU A 100 25.87 35.22 43.81
CA GLU A 100 27.23 35.31 43.26
C GLU A 100 27.75 36.76 43.36
N VAL A 101 26.94 37.73 42.96
CA VAL A 101 27.27 39.17 43.11
C VAL A 101 27.41 39.56 44.59
N ALA A 102 26.58 39.02 45.49
CA ALA A 102 26.72 39.26 46.94
C ALA A 102 28.05 38.70 47.49
N ILE A 103 28.40 37.45 47.15
CA ILE A 103 29.66 36.81 47.53
C ILE A 103 30.86 37.61 46.98
N GLN A 104 30.82 38.01 45.71
CA GLN A 104 31.91 38.79 45.10
C GLN A 104 32.10 40.15 45.77
N ASN A 105 31.01 40.83 46.15
CA ASN A 105 31.07 42.09 46.88
C ASN A 105 31.59 41.90 48.32
N GLN A 106 31.14 40.86 49.04
CA GLN A 106 31.65 40.52 50.37
C GLN A 106 33.14 40.15 50.34
N ALA A 107 33.55 39.30 49.39
CA ALA A 107 34.94 38.91 49.21
C ALA A 107 35.84 40.12 48.89
N ARG A 108 35.35 41.05 48.05
CA ARG A 108 36.05 42.31 47.76
C ARG A 108 36.15 43.21 48.99
N ASP A 109 35.09 43.34 49.79
CA ASP A 109 35.12 44.14 51.02
C ASP A 109 36.11 43.57 52.05
N VAL A 110 36.10 42.25 52.26
CA VAL A 110 37.09 41.55 53.08
C VAL A 110 38.52 41.69 52.51
N GLN A 111 38.70 41.71 51.19
CA GLN A 111 40.02 41.88 50.58
C GLN A 111 40.55 43.33 50.65
N VAL A 112 39.67 44.33 50.59
CA VAL A 112 40.05 45.77 50.53
C VAL A 112 40.10 46.40 51.93
N ASN A 113 39.08 46.17 52.75
CA ASN A 113 38.95 46.75 54.09
C ASN A 113 39.38 45.75 55.19
N GLY A 114 39.13 44.46 54.96
CA GLY A 114 39.36 43.36 55.89
C GLY A 114 40.80 42.87 56.01
N ASN A 115 41.79 43.77 55.90
CA ASN A 115 43.16 43.48 56.34
C ASN A 115 43.12 42.91 57.77
N SER A 116 43.94 41.89 58.08
CA SER A 116 43.82 41.14 59.34
C SER A 116 44.02 42.02 60.58
N THR A 117 44.81 43.09 60.45
CA THR A 117 44.93 44.15 61.46
C THR A 117 43.59 44.85 61.74
N SER A 118 42.78 45.15 60.72
CA SER A 118 41.52 45.91 60.86
C SER A 118 40.52 45.22 61.80
N TYR A 119 40.33 43.91 61.65
CA TYR A 119 39.40 43.16 62.49
C TYR A 119 39.94 42.94 63.91
N MET A 120 41.25 42.77 64.07
CA MET A 120 41.87 42.70 65.40
C MET A 120 41.82 44.04 66.11
N ASP A 121 42.09 45.15 65.42
CA ASP A 121 42.00 46.50 65.96
C ASP A 121 40.54 46.89 66.31
N ALA A 122 39.56 46.42 65.53
CA ALA A 122 38.14 46.54 65.87
C ALA A 122 37.71 45.73 67.11
N LEU A 123 38.45 44.67 67.48
CA LEU A 123 38.29 43.96 68.76
C LEU A 123 39.06 44.65 69.90
N LEU A 124 40.30 45.06 69.66
CA LEU A 124 41.21 45.64 70.66
C LEU A 124 40.75 47.03 71.13
N ASN A 125 40.09 47.82 70.27
CA ASN A 125 39.45 49.09 70.63
C ASN A 125 38.01 48.92 71.19
N ALA A 126 37.64 47.73 71.65
CA ALA A 126 36.38 47.54 72.39
C ALA A 126 36.42 48.27 73.73
N LYS A 127 35.35 49.01 74.06
CA LYS A 127 35.29 49.91 75.22
C LYS A 127 35.04 49.18 76.55
N SER A 128 34.74 47.89 76.50
CA SER A 128 34.57 47.01 77.65
C SER A 128 34.67 45.54 77.23
N VAL A 129 34.81 44.63 78.21
CA VAL A 129 34.75 43.18 77.97
C VAL A 129 33.41 42.77 77.33
N SER A 130 32.30 43.41 77.72
CA SER A 130 30.98 43.14 77.15
C SER A 130 30.89 43.60 75.68
N ASP A 131 31.47 44.76 75.33
CA ASP A 131 31.57 45.25 73.95
C ASP A 131 32.42 44.29 73.09
N ALA A 132 33.54 43.79 73.63
CA ALA A 132 34.37 42.80 72.95
C ALA A 132 33.61 41.48 72.69
N ILE A 133 32.88 40.96 73.69
CA ILE A 133 32.04 39.75 73.53
C ILE A 133 30.97 39.97 72.46
N THR A 134 30.25 41.10 72.50
CA THR A 134 29.22 41.42 71.50
C THR A 134 29.79 41.48 70.08
N ARG A 135 30.99 42.06 69.90
CA ARG A 135 31.70 42.07 68.60
C ARG A 135 32.11 40.67 68.15
N VAL A 136 32.61 39.83 69.04
CA VAL A 136 32.95 38.42 68.73
C VAL A 136 31.72 37.65 68.30
N THR A 137 30.58 37.80 68.99
CA THR A 137 29.32 37.17 68.60
C THR A 137 28.86 37.66 67.23
N ALA A 138 28.83 38.97 66.99
CA ALA A 138 28.44 39.55 65.70
C ALA A 138 29.35 39.08 64.55
N MET A 139 30.67 39.04 64.77
CA MET A 139 31.65 38.56 63.80
C MET A 139 31.44 37.07 63.49
N SER A 140 31.17 36.25 64.51
CA SER A 140 30.83 34.83 64.34
C SER A 140 29.51 34.65 63.56
N THR A 141 28.48 35.47 63.83
CA THR A 141 27.24 35.47 63.06
C THR A 141 27.47 35.81 61.60
N ILE A 142 28.30 36.81 61.28
CA ILE A 142 28.66 37.18 59.89
C ILE A 142 29.42 36.04 59.21
N VAL A 143 30.42 35.45 59.86
CA VAL A 143 31.20 34.33 59.30
C VAL A 143 30.31 33.11 59.03
N ASN A 144 29.41 32.77 59.95
CA ASN A 144 28.46 31.67 59.76
C ASN A 144 27.48 31.96 58.61
N ALA A 145 26.88 33.16 58.57
CA ALA A 145 25.99 33.57 57.50
C ALA A 145 26.68 33.53 56.11
N ASN A 146 27.94 33.95 56.02
CA ASN A 146 28.71 33.91 54.77
C ASN A 146 29.04 32.46 54.36
N ASN A 147 29.41 31.59 55.33
CA ASN A 147 29.61 30.16 55.08
C ASN A 147 28.32 29.49 54.59
N ASP A 148 27.18 29.80 55.20
CA ASP A 148 25.89 29.23 54.82
C ASP A 148 25.39 29.76 53.46
N LEU A 149 25.68 31.02 53.13
CA LEU A 149 25.42 31.59 51.79
C LEU A 149 26.25 30.84 50.73
N VAL A 150 27.54 30.55 50.99
CA VAL A 150 28.39 29.76 50.08
C VAL A 150 27.92 28.31 49.95
N LYS A 151 27.46 27.66 51.04
CA LYS A 151 26.83 26.32 50.97
C LYS A 151 25.58 26.34 50.11
N GLN A 152 24.64 27.25 50.37
CA GLN A 152 23.42 27.42 49.58
C GLN A 152 23.71 27.71 48.10
N GLN A 153 24.83 28.40 47.80
CA GLN A 153 25.26 28.65 46.44
C GLN A 153 25.79 27.40 45.75
N GLN A 154 26.46 26.50 46.47
CA GLN A 154 26.87 25.18 45.94
C GLN A 154 25.66 24.24 45.78
N GLU A 155 24.75 24.23 46.75
CA GLU A 155 23.52 23.42 46.76
C GLU A 155 22.56 23.82 45.63
N ASP A 156 22.27 25.12 45.45
CA ASP A 156 21.43 25.60 44.34
C ASP A 156 22.08 25.34 42.97
N LYS A 157 23.41 25.51 42.82
CA LYS A 157 24.12 25.19 41.57
C LYS A 157 24.00 23.70 41.23
N LYS A 158 24.26 22.82 42.20
CA LYS A 158 24.05 21.37 42.04
C LYS A 158 22.60 21.04 41.71
N SER A 159 21.62 21.70 42.35
CA SER A 159 20.20 21.49 42.06
C SER A 159 19.83 21.90 40.62
N VAL A 160 20.43 22.96 40.07
CA VAL A 160 20.25 23.32 38.65
C VAL A 160 20.89 22.29 37.72
N GLU A 161 22.07 21.75 38.05
CA GLU A 161 22.73 20.70 37.25
C GLU A 161 21.89 19.41 37.24
N THR A 162 21.45 18.94 38.42
CA THR A 162 20.57 17.76 38.54
C THR A 162 19.26 17.96 37.79
N LYS A 163 18.55 19.08 37.98
CA LYS A 163 17.26 19.33 37.30
C LYS A 163 17.38 19.51 35.79
N LYS A 164 18.53 19.92 35.28
CA LYS A 164 18.81 19.93 33.83
C LYS A 164 18.97 18.51 33.30
N ALA A 165 19.76 17.67 33.99
CA ALA A 165 19.95 16.27 33.59
C ALA A 165 18.63 15.48 33.64
N GLU A 166 17.84 15.62 34.72
CA GLU A 166 16.50 15.03 34.86
C GLU A 166 15.56 15.48 33.72
N ASN A 167 15.59 16.76 33.35
CA ASN A 167 14.79 17.29 32.24
C ASN A 167 15.26 16.79 30.86
N GLU A 168 16.57 16.65 30.65
CA GLU A 168 17.17 16.16 29.40
C GLU A 168 16.92 14.66 29.20
N GLU A 169 17.08 13.85 30.25
CA GLU A 169 16.72 12.42 30.29
C GLU A 169 15.24 12.22 29.95
N LYS A 170 14.34 12.98 30.60
CA LYS A 170 12.91 12.92 30.34
C LYS A 170 12.51 13.44 28.95
N LEU A 171 13.20 14.43 28.39
CA LEU A 171 13.00 14.86 26.99
C LEU A 171 13.54 13.84 25.97
N GLN A 172 14.52 13.01 26.32
CA GLN A 172 15.00 11.93 25.47
C GLN A 172 14.03 10.74 25.46
N GLU A 173 13.55 10.32 26.63
CA GLU A 173 12.58 9.22 26.80
C GLU A 173 11.30 9.42 25.96
N LEU A 174 10.79 10.67 25.86
CA LEU A 174 9.67 10.99 24.96
C LEU A 174 10.00 10.77 23.48
N GLN A 175 11.20 11.13 23.05
CA GLN A 175 11.58 11.04 21.64
C GLN A 175 11.76 9.58 21.24
N ASP A 176 12.41 8.78 22.08
CA ASP A 176 12.59 7.35 21.84
C ASP A 176 11.23 6.63 21.80
N ASN A 177 10.32 6.93 22.72
CA ASN A 177 8.96 6.39 22.72
C ASN A 177 8.14 6.79 21.47
N GLN A 178 8.28 8.03 20.98
CA GLN A 178 7.61 8.45 19.73
C GLN A 178 8.24 7.83 18.47
N VAL A 179 9.56 7.61 18.45
CA VAL A 179 10.25 6.90 17.36
C VAL A 179 9.79 5.45 17.28
N GLU A 180 9.73 4.75 18.41
CA GLU A 180 9.26 3.35 18.48
C GLU A 180 7.82 3.21 17.99
N LEU A 181 6.91 4.10 18.43
CA LEU A 181 5.53 4.12 17.94
C LEU A 181 5.45 4.34 16.42
N GLU A 182 6.19 5.31 15.87
CA GLU A 182 6.14 5.60 14.43
C GLU A 182 6.77 4.47 13.58
N ALA A 183 7.77 3.77 14.12
CA ALA A 183 8.34 2.56 13.52
C ALA A 183 7.31 1.42 13.48
N GLN A 184 6.66 1.12 14.62
CA GLN A 184 5.58 0.12 14.69
C GLN A 184 4.41 0.46 13.76
N LYS A 185 4.04 1.75 13.63
CA LYS A 185 3.04 2.23 12.65
C LYS A 185 3.47 1.93 11.21
N GLY A 186 4.75 2.07 10.90
CA GLY A 186 5.34 1.75 9.60
C GLY A 186 5.24 0.27 9.25
N GLU A 187 5.56 -0.62 10.20
CA GLU A 187 5.45 -2.07 9.99
C GLU A 187 4.00 -2.53 9.78
N LEU A 188 3.06 -2.02 10.60
CA LEU A 188 1.63 -2.34 10.47
C LEU A 188 1.03 -1.87 9.15
N VAL A 189 1.28 -0.61 8.74
CA VAL A 189 0.79 -0.07 7.46
C VAL A 189 1.36 -0.85 6.27
N LYS A 190 2.61 -1.32 6.36
CA LYS A 190 3.18 -2.20 5.35
C LYS A 190 2.49 -3.58 5.33
N ALA A 191 2.31 -4.21 6.49
CA ALA A 191 1.66 -5.51 6.59
C ALA A 191 0.21 -5.48 6.06
N GLU A 192 -0.54 -4.42 6.37
CA GLU A 192 -1.88 -4.18 5.81
C GLU A 192 -1.85 -4.00 4.28
N ALA A 193 -0.89 -3.25 3.74
CA ALA A 193 -0.74 -3.10 2.29
C ALA A 193 -0.38 -4.42 1.58
N ASP A 194 0.59 -5.16 2.11
CA ASP A 194 1.01 -6.46 1.57
C ASP A 194 -0.15 -7.49 1.61
N LEU A 195 -0.94 -7.50 2.69
CA LEU A 195 -2.14 -8.35 2.82
C LEU A 195 -3.27 -7.95 1.87
N ASN A 196 -3.53 -6.65 1.67
CA ASN A 196 -4.54 -6.19 0.72
C ASN A 196 -4.15 -6.54 -0.74
N VAL A 197 -2.86 -6.45 -1.09
CA VAL A 197 -2.35 -6.92 -2.39
C VAL A 197 -2.50 -8.43 -2.52
N LEU A 198 -2.19 -9.21 -1.48
CA LEU A 198 -2.37 -10.67 -1.45
C LEU A 198 -3.84 -11.06 -1.65
N GLN A 199 -4.78 -10.46 -0.91
CA GLN A 199 -6.22 -10.72 -1.06
C GLN A 199 -6.72 -10.40 -2.47
N THR A 200 -6.29 -9.26 -3.04
CA THR A 200 -6.64 -8.87 -4.41
C THR A 200 -6.09 -9.87 -5.44
N THR A 201 -4.87 -10.37 -5.22
CA THR A 201 -4.21 -11.36 -6.09
C THR A 201 -4.93 -12.71 -6.04
N LEU A 202 -5.18 -13.25 -4.84
CA LEU A 202 -5.89 -14.52 -4.64
C LEU A 202 -7.30 -14.49 -5.22
N ALA A 203 -8.03 -13.38 -5.08
CA ALA A 203 -9.35 -13.21 -5.67
C ALA A 203 -9.32 -13.26 -7.22
N ALA A 204 -8.29 -12.66 -7.83
CA ALA A 204 -8.09 -12.67 -9.28
C ALA A 204 -7.65 -14.05 -9.81
N GLU A 205 -6.77 -14.75 -9.10
CA GLU A 205 -6.39 -16.13 -9.40
C GLU A 205 -7.59 -17.09 -9.29
N ARG A 206 -8.42 -16.93 -8.25
CA ARG A 206 -9.64 -17.72 -8.06
C ARG A 206 -10.64 -17.50 -9.18
N ALA A 207 -10.91 -16.24 -9.56
CA ALA A 207 -11.78 -15.93 -10.69
C ALA A 207 -11.26 -16.58 -11.99
N THR A 208 -9.95 -16.48 -12.25
CA THR A 208 -9.29 -17.09 -13.41
C THR A 208 -9.41 -18.63 -13.40
N ALA A 209 -9.31 -19.27 -12.23
CA ALA A 209 -9.48 -20.72 -12.08
C ALA A 209 -10.95 -21.15 -12.25
N GLU A 210 -11.90 -20.36 -11.74
CA GLU A 210 -13.34 -20.60 -11.88
C GLU A 210 -13.80 -20.44 -13.35
N ASP A 211 -13.31 -19.44 -14.09
CA ASP A 211 -13.52 -19.28 -15.54
C ASP A 211 -12.92 -20.44 -16.35
N GLN A 212 -11.69 -20.86 -16.05
CA GLN A 212 -11.05 -22.00 -16.72
C GLN A 212 -11.80 -23.31 -16.47
N LYS A 213 -12.35 -23.51 -15.26
CA LYS A 213 -13.24 -24.64 -14.96
C LYS A 213 -14.53 -24.56 -15.80
N ALA A 214 -15.15 -23.39 -15.90
CA ALA A 214 -16.36 -23.19 -16.70
C ALA A 214 -16.13 -23.46 -18.21
N GLY A 215 -14.93 -23.19 -18.72
CA GLY A 215 -14.50 -23.60 -20.06
C GLY A 215 -14.46 -25.12 -20.23
N LEU A 216 -13.75 -25.82 -19.33
CA LEU A 216 -13.62 -27.29 -19.36
C LEU A 216 -14.97 -28.02 -19.22
N VAL A 217 -15.90 -27.48 -18.41
CA VAL A 217 -17.26 -28.04 -18.29
C VAL A 217 -18.02 -27.95 -19.62
N LYS A 218 -17.95 -26.83 -20.33
CA LYS A 218 -18.56 -26.68 -21.67
C LYS A 218 -17.91 -27.59 -22.72
N GLU A 219 -16.59 -27.77 -22.65
CA GLU A 219 -15.86 -28.72 -23.50
C GLU A 219 -16.34 -30.17 -23.25
N LYS A 220 -16.49 -30.56 -21.98
CA LYS A 220 -17.07 -31.86 -21.59
C LYS A 220 -18.50 -32.03 -22.11
N GLU A 221 -19.36 -31.03 -21.91
CA GLU A 221 -20.75 -31.06 -22.36
C GLU A 221 -20.85 -31.23 -23.87
N ALA A 222 -20.03 -30.50 -24.64
CA ALA A 222 -19.96 -30.63 -26.10
C ALA A 222 -19.43 -32.01 -26.54
N ALA A 223 -18.38 -32.53 -25.90
CA ALA A 223 -17.83 -33.85 -26.20
C ALA A 223 -18.82 -34.99 -25.90
N VAL A 224 -19.55 -34.92 -24.79
CA VAL A 224 -20.59 -35.89 -24.42
C VAL A 224 -21.79 -35.81 -25.38
N ALA A 225 -22.21 -34.60 -25.78
CA ALA A 225 -23.26 -34.43 -26.78
C ALA A 225 -22.88 -35.01 -28.15
N GLU A 226 -21.63 -34.82 -28.57
CA GLU A 226 -21.11 -35.39 -29.82
C GLU A 226 -20.98 -36.92 -29.77
N GLN A 227 -20.50 -37.49 -28.65
CA GLN A 227 -20.52 -38.95 -28.44
C GLN A 227 -21.95 -39.52 -28.51
N ALA A 228 -22.92 -38.85 -27.89
CA ALA A 228 -24.33 -39.26 -27.97
C ALA A 228 -24.89 -39.17 -29.40
N ARG A 229 -24.49 -38.14 -30.17
CA ARG A 229 -24.84 -37.99 -31.60
C ARG A 229 -24.27 -39.12 -32.45
N ILE A 230 -23.00 -39.49 -32.23
CA ILE A 230 -22.33 -40.60 -32.94
C ILE A 230 -22.99 -41.93 -32.59
N ALA A 231 -23.18 -42.24 -31.29
CA ALA A 231 -23.81 -43.48 -30.85
C ALA A 231 -25.26 -43.63 -31.37
N ALA A 232 -26.00 -42.53 -31.48
CA ALA A 232 -27.32 -42.53 -32.11
C ALA A 232 -27.27 -42.84 -33.62
N GLN A 233 -26.27 -42.32 -34.35
CA GLN A 233 -26.04 -42.64 -35.76
C GLN A 233 -25.60 -44.10 -35.96
N GLU A 234 -24.70 -44.62 -35.13
CA GLU A 234 -24.27 -46.03 -35.19
C GLU A 234 -25.42 -46.99 -34.90
N LYS A 235 -26.28 -46.66 -33.93
CA LYS A 235 -27.50 -47.42 -33.63
C LYS A 235 -28.50 -47.38 -34.79
N ALA A 236 -28.71 -46.21 -35.41
CA ALA A 236 -29.58 -46.10 -36.58
C ALA A 236 -29.01 -46.85 -37.80
N ALA A 237 -27.69 -46.82 -38.01
CA ALA A 237 -27.01 -47.55 -39.07
C ALA A 237 -27.12 -49.08 -38.89
N THR A 238 -26.95 -49.58 -37.67
CA THR A 238 -27.12 -51.01 -37.37
C THR A 238 -28.58 -51.47 -37.45
N GLU A 239 -29.55 -50.64 -37.04
CA GLU A 239 -30.97 -50.95 -37.22
C GLU A 239 -31.37 -50.98 -38.71
N ASN A 240 -30.87 -50.04 -39.52
CA ASN A 240 -31.11 -50.02 -40.96
C ASN A 240 -30.41 -51.18 -41.69
N ALA A 241 -29.18 -51.52 -41.30
CA ALA A 241 -28.47 -52.69 -41.85
C ALA A 241 -29.19 -54.00 -41.51
N LYS A 242 -29.78 -54.11 -40.30
CA LYS A 242 -30.61 -55.25 -39.93
C LYS A 242 -31.87 -55.34 -40.81
N LYS A 243 -32.61 -54.24 -40.99
CA LYS A 243 -33.80 -54.20 -41.86
C LYS A 243 -33.47 -54.61 -43.30
N ALA A 244 -32.39 -54.08 -43.87
CA ALA A 244 -31.94 -54.44 -45.22
C ALA A 244 -31.57 -55.94 -45.33
N ALA A 245 -30.98 -56.53 -44.29
CA ALA A 245 -30.70 -57.97 -44.25
C ALA A 245 -32.00 -58.81 -44.16
N GLU A 246 -32.99 -58.36 -43.39
CA GLU A 246 -34.31 -58.99 -43.27
C GLU A 246 -35.10 -58.90 -44.58
N GLU A 247 -35.08 -57.75 -45.27
CA GLU A 247 -35.64 -57.58 -46.62
C GLU A 247 -34.93 -58.45 -47.67
N THR A 248 -33.60 -58.55 -47.62
CA THR A 248 -32.82 -59.42 -48.52
C THR A 248 -33.13 -60.90 -48.29
N ALA A 249 -33.37 -61.31 -47.03
CA ALA A 249 -33.81 -62.66 -46.71
C ALA A 249 -35.23 -62.93 -47.23
N ALA A 250 -36.17 -61.99 -47.04
CA ALA A 250 -37.53 -62.09 -47.55
C ALA A 250 -37.57 -62.21 -49.09
N ALA A 251 -36.83 -61.35 -49.80
CA ALA A 251 -36.71 -61.40 -51.25
C ALA A 251 -36.18 -62.76 -51.75
N LYS A 252 -35.21 -63.35 -51.04
CA LYS A 252 -34.66 -64.67 -51.35
C LYS A 252 -35.66 -65.81 -51.09
N THR A 253 -36.57 -65.64 -50.14
CA THR A 253 -37.69 -66.57 -49.91
C THR A 253 -38.72 -66.49 -51.04
N THR A 254 -39.13 -65.28 -51.45
CA THR A 254 -40.08 -65.07 -52.56
C THR A 254 -39.54 -65.62 -53.89
N ALA A 255 -38.25 -65.44 -54.17
CA ALA A 255 -37.58 -65.93 -55.38
C ALA A 255 -37.51 -67.48 -55.49
N THR A 256 -38.04 -68.23 -54.52
CA THR A 256 -38.10 -69.71 -54.55
C THR A 256 -39.47 -70.24 -54.99
N THR A 257 -40.48 -69.39 -55.18
CA THR A 257 -41.87 -69.82 -55.48
C THR A 257 -42.26 -69.70 -56.96
N GLU A 258 -41.71 -68.75 -57.72
CA GLU A 258 -42.17 -68.41 -59.08
C GLU A 258 -41.24 -68.88 -60.21
N GLN A 259 -40.99 -70.19 -60.32
CA GLN A 259 -40.44 -70.76 -61.57
C GLN A 259 -40.94 -72.19 -61.88
N SER A 260 -42.23 -72.35 -62.16
CA SER A 260 -42.78 -73.53 -62.86
C SER A 260 -44.12 -73.22 -63.56
N SER A 261 -44.30 -73.71 -64.80
CA SER A 261 -45.33 -73.28 -65.81
C SER A 261 -45.23 -71.80 -66.22
N SER A 262 -44.87 -71.43 -67.46
CA SER A 262 -45.56 -71.60 -68.77
C SER A 262 -46.75 -70.61 -68.96
N THR A 263 -47.14 -70.15 -70.16
CA THR A 263 -46.86 -70.64 -71.53
C THR A 263 -47.08 -69.52 -72.58
N THR A 264 -46.17 -69.41 -73.56
CA THR A 264 -46.42 -69.41 -75.04
C THR A 264 -47.23 -68.30 -75.78
N ALA A 265 -46.61 -67.80 -76.88
CA ALA A 265 -47.19 -67.17 -78.09
C ALA A 265 -47.88 -65.79 -77.97
N SER A 266 -48.01 -64.97 -79.02
CA SER A 266 -47.29 -64.80 -80.33
C SER A 266 -47.79 -63.50 -80.98
N SER A 267 -47.09 -63.02 -82.03
CA SER A 267 -47.63 -62.15 -83.11
C SER A 267 -47.95 -60.67 -82.74
N GLU A 268 -47.85 -59.69 -83.64
CA GLU A 268 -46.98 -59.55 -84.84
C GLU A 268 -46.94 -58.06 -85.28
N GLU A 269 -45.82 -57.66 -85.90
CA GLU A 269 -45.68 -56.72 -87.04
C GLU A 269 -46.43 -55.36 -87.16
N THR A 270 -45.61 -54.32 -87.50
CA THR A 270 -45.89 -53.07 -88.24
C THR A 270 -46.99 -52.06 -87.78
N SER A 271 -46.95 -50.74 -88.08
CA SER A 271 -45.99 -49.88 -88.82
C SER A 271 -46.16 -48.37 -88.49
N SER A 272 -45.06 -47.58 -88.58
CA SER A 272 -45.01 -46.11 -88.92
C SER A 272 -45.77 -45.10 -88.02
N THR A 273 -45.58 -43.76 -87.98
CA THR A 273 -44.70 -42.67 -88.53
C THR A 273 -45.08 -41.37 -87.77
N ASP A 274 -44.34 -40.25 -87.64
CA ASP A 274 -42.93 -39.84 -87.84
C ASP A 274 -42.77 -38.37 -87.31
N THR A 275 -41.57 -37.78 -87.37
CA THR A 275 -41.22 -36.33 -87.25
C THR A 275 -41.32 -35.58 -85.91
N GLY A 276 -40.36 -34.67 -85.68
CA GLY A 276 -40.37 -33.59 -84.65
C GLY A 276 -39.48 -33.90 -83.42
N SER A 277 -38.21 -33.47 -83.29
CA SER A 277 -37.59 -32.13 -83.46
C SER A 277 -38.13 -31.10 -82.46
N VAL A 278 -37.33 -30.36 -81.67
CA VAL A 278 -35.91 -29.96 -81.82
C VAL A 278 -35.13 -30.03 -80.47
N THR A 279 -33.83 -29.74 -80.49
CA THR A 279 -32.83 -29.90 -79.41
C THR A 279 -32.54 -28.64 -78.57
N PRO A 280 -31.90 -28.78 -77.38
CA PRO A 280 -31.29 -27.68 -76.61
C PRO A 280 -29.84 -27.38 -77.07
N PRO A 281 -29.11 -26.46 -76.41
CA PRO A 281 -27.99 -26.94 -75.58
C PRO A 281 -27.66 -26.11 -74.30
N SER A 282 -26.62 -26.59 -73.60
CA SER A 282 -25.82 -25.97 -72.52
C SER A 282 -25.18 -24.61 -72.88
N GLY A 283 -24.77 -23.82 -71.88
CA GLY A 283 -23.86 -22.68 -72.03
C GLY A 283 -23.69 -21.83 -70.77
N GLY A 284 -22.53 -21.19 -70.59
CA GLY A 284 -22.28 -20.22 -69.51
C GLY A 284 -21.31 -19.11 -69.95
N GLY A 285 -21.20 -18.03 -69.18
CA GLY A 285 -20.23 -16.96 -69.45
C GLY A 285 -20.62 -15.57 -68.92
N SER A 286 -19.84 -15.08 -67.96
CA SER A 286 -19.46 -13.66 -67.73
C SER A 286 -20.38 -12.50 -68.15
N GLN A 287 -20.62 -11.57 -67.21
CA GLN A 287 -20.14 -10.19 -67.40
C GLN A 287 -19.94 -9.41 -66.08
N GLN A 288 -19.35 -8.23 -66.20
CA GLN A 288 -18.71 -7.43 -65.14
C GLN A 288 -19.05 -5.95 -65.31
N VAL A 289 -19.37 -5.22 -64.23
CA VAL A 289 -19.30 -3.75 -64.19
C VAL A 289 -19.04 -3.23 -62.77
N THR A 290 -18.41 -2.05 -62.69
CA THR A 290 -17.88 -1.35 -61.49
C THR A 290 -17.85 0.17 -61.78
N PRO A 291 -17.23 1.04 -60.94
CA PRO A 291 -17.45 1.38 -59.53
C PRO A 291 -18.12 2.79 -59.45
N PRO A 292 -17.76 3.86 -58.66
CA PRO A 292 -16.58 4.21 -57.83
C PRO A 292 -16.78 3.91 -56.31
N SER A 293 -15.85 4.00 -55.35
CA SER A 293 -14.46 4.51 -55.18
C SER A 293 -14.35 5.68 -54.18
N GLY A 294 -13.29 5.65 -53.36
CA GLY A 294 -13.08 6.48 -52.15
C GLY A 294 -13.40 5.68 -50.88
N GLY A 295 -12.47 5.30 -50.00
CA GLY A 295 -11.08 5.73 -49.79
C GLY A 295 -10.97 6.46 -48.44
N GLY A 296 -9.99 6.21 -47.58
CA GLY A 296 -8.91 5.22 -47.64
C GLY A 296 -7.74 5.66 -46.76
N GLY A 297 -7.14 4.73 -46.01
CA GLY A 297 -5.92 4.98 -45.24
C GLY A 297 -6.06 4.75 -43.74
N GLY A 298 -5.22 3.86 -43.23
CA GLY A 298 -4.75 3.88 -41.86
C GLY A 298 -3.32 3.37 -41.87
N GLN A 299 -2.37 4.13 -41.33
CA GLN A 299 -1.16 3.60 -40.71
C GLN A 299 -0.40 4.68 -39.91
N GLU A 300 0.34 4.17 -38.95
CA GLU A 300 1.28 4.83 -38.05
C GLU A 300 2.62 5.15 -38.75
N VAL A 301 3.18 6.34 -38.54
CA VAL A 301 4.63 6.65 -38.43
C VAL A 301 4.83 8.09 -37.90
N THR A 302 6.06 8.42 -37.48
CA THR A 302 6.42 9.63 -36.70
C THR A 302 7.13 10.73 -37.54
N PRO A 303 7.94 11.65 -36.99
CA PRO A 303 7.75 13.10 -37.13
C PRO A 303 8.59 13.77 -38.25
N PRO A 304 8.50 15.10 -38.42
CA PRO A 304 9.62 15.92 -37.92
C PRO A 304 9.25 17.31 -37.34
N ALA A 305 10.17 17.89 -36.58
CA ALA A 305 10.32 19.33 -36.38
C ALA A 305 11.59 19.83 -37.12
N PRO A 306 11.80 21.15 -37.32
CA PRO A 306 12.62 21.87 -36.35
C PRO A 306 12.38 23.40 -36.20
N GLY A 307 12.66 23.90 -34.99
CA GLY A 307 13.21 25.26 -34.74
C GLY A 307 12.22 26.43 -34.65
N GLY A 308 12.21 27.24 -33.58
CA GLY A 308 12.92 27.15 -32.29
C GLY A 308 13.00 28.52 -31.59
N GLY A 309 13.13 28.58 -30.25
CA GLY A 309 13.18 29.91 -29.59
C GLY A 309 13.16 30.07 -28.06
N GLY A 310 13.64 29.11 -27.25
CA GLY A 310 14.06 29.38 -25.86
C GLY A 310 12.99 29.45 -24.74
N GLY A 311 13.44 29.21 -23.49
CA GLY A 311 12.65 29.40 -22.26
C GLY A 311 11.82 28.18 -21.82
N GLY A 312 12.45 27.20 -21.17
CA GLY A 312 11.74 26.03 -20.63
C GLY A 312 11.10 26.29 -19.28
N GLN A 313 9.76 26.22 -19.19
CA GLN A 313 9.03 26.12 -17.94
C GLN A 313 7.84 25.16 -18.13
N VAL A 314 7.95 23.94 -17.59
CA VAL A 314 6.84 22.97 -17.59
C VAL A 314 5.80 23.40 -16.56
N THR A 315 4.73 24.04 -17.02
CA THR A 315 3.57 24.34 -16.17
C THR A 315 2.88 23.01 -15.80
N PRO A 316 2.72 22.68 -14.51
CA PRO A 316 1.89 21.55 -14.11
C PRO A 316 0.42 21.79 -14.53
N PRO A 317 -0.40 20.74 -14.63
CA PRO A 317 -1.84 20.90 -14.86
C PRO A 317 -2.47 21.78 -13.75
N PRO A 318 -3.54 22.52 -14.05
CA PRO A 318 -4.14 23.44 -13.09
C PRO A 318 -4.60 22.69 -11.84
N SER A 319 -4.11 23.12 -10.67
CA SER A 319 -4.40 22.49 -9.38
C SER A 319 -5.86 22.73 -8.98
N THR A 320 -6.73 21.74 -9.17
CA THR A 320 -8.16 21.78 -8.81
C THR A 320 -8.42 21.64 -7.29
N GLY A 321 -7.40 21.89 -6.46
CA GLY A 321 -7.45 21.92 -5.00
C GLY A 321 -6.67 23.12 -4.46
N GLY A 322 -7.00 23.56 -3.25
CA GLY A 322 -6.24 24.62 -2.56
C GLY A 322 -4.81 24.19 -2.24
N SER A 323 -3.98 25.09 -1.73
CA SER A 323 -2.64 24.70 -1.24
C SER A 323 -2.77 23.77 -0.03
N ALA A 324 -1.80 22.87 0.18
CA ALA A 324 -1.80 21.97 1.34
C ALA A 324 -1.90 22.75 2.67
N ILE A 325 -1.30 23.94 2.76
CA ILE A 325 -1.48 24.89 3.87
C ILE A 325 -2.96 25.23 4.07
N SER A 326 -3.68 25.62 3.02
CA SER A 326 -5.10 26.01 3.14
C SER A 326 -6.00 24.83 3.53
N ILE A 327 -5.67 23.62 3.07
CA ILE A 327 -6.40 22.40 3.40
C ILE A 327 -6.16 22.00 4.86
N ALA A 328 -4.92 22.08 5.34
CA ALA A 328 -4.58 21.83 6.75
C ALA A 328 -5.10 22.92 7.69
N ALA A 329 -5.09 24.20 7.27
CA ALA A 329 -5.66 25.32 8.02
C ALA A 329 -7.17 25.12 8.27
N ALA A 330 -7.90 24.56 7.31
CA ALA A 330 -9.30 24.19 7.47
C ALA A 330 -9.55 22.99 8.43
N GLN A 331 -8.49 22.35 8.96
CA GLN A 331 -8.58 21.31 9.98
C GLN A 331 -8.25 21.81 11.40
N VAL A 332 -7.80 23.07 11.56
CA VAL A 332 -7.39 23.63 12.86
C VAL A 332 -8.55 23.58 13.88
N GLY A 333 -8.24 23.13 15.09
CA GLY A 333 -9.20 22.85 16.16
C GLY A 333 -9.74 21.41 16.18
N LYS A 334 -9.42 20.56 15.20
CA LYS A 334 -9.82 19.14 15.23
C LYS A 334 -8.92 18.31 16.16
N PRO A 335 -9.46 17.26 16.81
CA PRO A 335 -8.72 16.46 17.79
C PRO A 335 -7.56 15.69 17.16
N TYR A 336 -6.49 15.52 17.94
CA TYR A 336 -5.43 14.58 17.64
C TYR A 336 -5.88 13.16 17.99
N VAL A 337 -5.70 12.21 17.09
CA VAL A 337 -5.85 10.77 17.37
C VAL A 337 -4.73 10.05 16.62
N TRP A 338 -3.94 9.24 17.34
CA TRP A 338 -2.85 8.47 16.74
C TRP A 338 -3.38 7.55 15.63
N GLY A 339 -2.69 7.46 14.50
CA GLY A 339 -3.15 6.66 13.36
C GLY A 339 -4.25 7.31 12.50
N ALA A 340 -4.92 8.38 12.95
CA ALA A 340 -6.02 9.01 12.20
C ALA A 340 -5.57 9.85 10.99
N GLN A 341 -6.41 9.87 9.94
CA GLN A 341 -6.12 10.41 8.61
C GLN A 341 -7.12 11.47 8.14
N GLY A 342 -8.02 11.91 9.02
CA GLY A 342 -9.14 12.78 8.69
C GLY A 342 -10.39 12.04 8.18
N PRO A 343 -11.46 12.79 7.88
CA PRO A 343 -11.55 14.25 8.02
C PRO A 343 -11.76 14.71 9.47
N ASP A 344 -12.16 13.84 10.40
CA ASP A 344 -12.67 14.26 11.73
C ASP A 344 -11.59 14.34 12.82
N SER A 345 -10.53 13.55 12.72
CA SER A 345 -9.35 13.56 13.60
C SER A 345 -8.08 13.22 12.83
N PHE A 346 -6.91 13.62 13.35
CA PHE A 346 -5.63 13.48 12.64
C PHE A 346 -4.47 13.11 13.59
N ASP A 347 -3.50 12.31 13.13
CA ASP A 347 -2.12 12.44 13.63
C ASP A 347 -1.29 13.35 12.72
N CYS A 348 -0.03 13.60 13.10
CA CYS A 348 0.83 14.56 12.43
C CYS A 348 1.06 14.22 10.94
N SER A 349 1.43 12.98 10.63
CA SER A 349 1.61 12.51 9.25
C SER A 349 0.27 12.28 8.54
N GLY A 350 -0.83 12.04 9.26
CA GLY A 350 -2.19 11.93 8.73
C GLY A 350 -2.74 13.27 8.21
N LEU A 351 -2.48 14.36 8.93
CA LEU A 351 -2.81 15.72 8.47
C LEU A 351 -2.06 16.08 7.19
N VAL A 352 -0.76 15.75 7.13
CA VAL A 352 0.09 15.96 5.96
C VAL A 352 -0.37 15.11 4.77
N TYR A 353 -0.65 13.83 5.00
CA TYR A 353 -1.20 12.91 4.00
C TYR A 353 -2.50 13.46 3.39
N TYR A 354 -3.47 13.82 4.22
CA TYR A 354 -4.75 14.40 3.81
C TYR A 354 -4.57 15.71 3.01
N ALA A 355 -3.74 16.62 3.52
CA ALA A 355 -3.53 17.93 2.93
C ALA A 355 -2.86 17.88 1.55
N PHE A 356 -1.91 16.95 1.33
CA PHE A 356 -1.26 16.79 0.03
C PHE A 356 -2.04 15.88 -0.93
N ALA A 357 -2.76 14.86 -0.45
CA ALA A 357 -3.65 14.06 -1.30
C ALA A 357 -4.67 14.96 -2.02
N ALA A 358 -5.23 15.96 -1.32
CA ALA A 358 -6.15 16.94 -1.89
C ALA A 358 -5.48 18.01 -2.79
N THR A 359 -4.14 18.06 -2.91
CA THR A 359 -3.44 18.81 -3.99
C THR A 359 -3.09 17.93 -5.20
N GLY A 360 -3.36 16.62 -5.13
CA GLY A 360 -2.99 15.64 -6.15
C GLY A 360 -1.61 14.98 -5.93
N ARG A 361 -0.90 15.30 -4.84
CA ARG A 361 0.35 14.62 -4.46
C ARG A 361 0.07 13.57 -3.39
N GLN A 362 0.15 12.30 -3.76
CA GLN A 362 0.17 11.23 -2.75
C GLN A 362 1.50 11.26 -1.99
N LEU A 363 1.43 11.06 -0.67
CA LEU A 363 2.56 10.90 0.23
C LEU A 363 2.42 9.55 0.96
N GLY A 364 3.52 9.03 1.50
CA GLY A 364 3.46 7.88 2.40
C GLY A 364 2.65 8.20 3.65
N ARG A 365 1.97 7.21 4.24
CA ARG A 365 1.14 7.41 5.43
C ARG A 365 1.96 7.76 6.68
N VAL A 366 3.14 7.17 6.84
CA VAL A 366 4.00 7.35 8.03
C VAL A 366 5.04 8.45 7.83
N THR A 367 5.43 9.09 8.93
CA THR A 367 6.31 10.26 8.99
C THR A 367 7.67 9.99 8.31
N THR A 368 8.25 8.81 8.54
CA THR A 368 9.51 8.35 7.93
C THR A 368 9.44 8.16 6.41
N ALA A 369 8.24 7.92 5.85
CA ALA A 369 8.04 7.89 4.41
C ALA A 369 7.85 9.30 3.81
N GLN A 370 7.32 10.24 4.60
CA GLN A 370 7.10 11.63 4.16
C GLN A 370 8.41 12.43 4.08
N GLU A 371 9.39 12.18 4.96
CA GLU A 371 10.72 12.83 4.87
C GLU A 371 11.52 12.45 3.61
N SER A 372 11.09 11.39 2.91
CA SER A 372 11.69 10.91 1.66
C SER A 372 10.92 11.36 0.39
N ALA A 373 9.84 12.13 0.55
CA ALA A 373 8.95 12.53 -0.55
C ALA A 373 9.39 13.82 -1.28
N GLY A 374 10.57 14.36 -0.96
CA GLY A 374 11.10 15.61 -1.49
C GLY A 374 12.60 15.76 -1.23
N THR A 375 13.13 16.98 -1.36
CA THR A 375 14.57 17.25 -1.16
C THR A 375 14.83 17.76 0.26
N ARG A 376 15.64 17.05 1.07
CA ARG A 376 16.03 17.53 2.42
C ARG A 376 16.80 18.86 2.33
N ILE A 377 16.45 19.80 3.20
CA ILE A 377 16.99 21.16 3.31
C ILE A 377 17.12 21.56 4.79
N SER A 378 17.82 22.66 5.09
CA SER A 378 17.86 23.18 6.46
C SER A 378 16.53 23.85 6.86
N VAL A 379 16.25 23.91 8.16
CA VAL A 379 15.06 24.56 8.74
C VAL A 379 14.92 26.03 8.31
N ALA A 380 16.05 26.71 8.07
CA ALA A 380 16.11 28.11 7.66
C ALA A 380 15.83 28.34 6.16
N GLU A 381 15.95 27.30 5.32
CA GLU A 381 15.65 27.36 3.88
C GLU A 381 14.19 27.01 3.56
N ALA A 382 13.41 26.58 4.57
CA ALA A 382 12.04 26.12 4.42
C ALA A 382 11.08 27.27 4.07
N GLN A 383 10.25 27.02 3.06
CA GLN A 383 9.28 27.94 2.48
C GLN A 383 7.86 27.51 2.81
N ALA A 384 6.88 28.37 2.53
CA ALA A 384 5.47 28.03 2.71
C ALA A 384 5.07 26.87 1.77
N GLY A 385 4.76 25.71 2.33
CA GLY A 385 4.43 24.47 1.61
C GLY A 385 5.48 23.38 1.74
N ASP A 386 6.65 23.68 2.30
CA ASP A 386 7.63 22.66 2.71
C ASP A 386 7.16 21.89 3.95
N LEU A 387 7.82 20.78 4.26
CA LEU A 387 7.59 20.01 5.49
C LEU A 387 8.72 20.21 6.50
N TYR A 388 8.38 20.34 7.78
CA TYR A 388 9.32 20.29 8.91
C TYR A 388 9.26 18.90 9.58
N PHE A 389 10.41 18.38 10.01
CA PHE A 389 10.52 17.07 10.67
C PHE A 389 11.31 17.15 11.97
N TRP A 390 10.93 16.33 12.94
CA TRP A 390 11.59 16.17 14.23
C TRP A 390 12.05 14.72 14.41
N GLY A 391 13.27 14.55 14.92
CA GLY A 391 13.97 13.27 15.00
C GLY A 391 15.16 13.20 14.02
N SER A 392 15.93 12.11 14.11
CA SER A 392 17.01 11.87 13.14
C SER A 392 16.41 11.38 11.81
N PRO A 393 17.00 11.70 10.64
CA PRO A 393 16.49 11.21 9.36
C PRO A 393 16.43 9.67 9.30
N GLY A 394 15.29 9.12 8.91
CA GLY A 394 14.95 7.69 9.01
C GLY A 394 14.30 7.26 10.34
N ALA A 395 14.33 8.14 11.33
CA ALA A 395 13.69 8.03 12.65
C ALA A 395 12.95 9.34 13.00
N SER A 396 12.31 9.97 12.01
CA SER A 396 11.49 11.16 12.22
C SER A 396 10.15 10.77 12.86
N TYR A 397 9.89 11.28 14.06
CA TYR A 397 8.72 10.94 14.86
C TYR A 397 7.57 11.95 14.76
N HIS A 398 7.84 13.16 14.27
CA HIS A 398 6.82 14.20 14.07
C HIS A 398 7.04 15.01 12.80
N VAL A 399 5.96 15.54 12.22
CA VAL A 399 5.96 16.33 10.98
C VAL A 399 4.93 17.46 11.01
N ALA A 400 5.24 18.56 10.33
CA ALA A 400 4.37 19.73 10.18
C ALA A 400 4.46 20.35 8.78
N ILE A 401 3.41 21.05 8.34
CA ILE A 401 3.41 21.83 7.09
C ILE A 401 3.86 23.25 7.38
N ALA A 402 4.96 23.69 6.77
CA ALA A 402 5.49 25.04 6.93
C ALA A 402 4.55 26.09 6.30
N THR A 403 4.26 27.16 7.04
CA THR A 403 3.50 28.33 6.55
C THR A 403 4.40 29.47 6.10
N GLY A 404 5.72 29.29 6.16
CA GLY A 404 6.72 30.34 5.98
C GLY A 404 6.96 31.16 7.26
N GLY A 405 8.06 31.92 7.30
CA GLY A 405 8.44 32.76 8.44
C GLY A 405 8.73 31.99 9.73
N GLY A 406 9.05 30.70 9.64
CA GLY A 406 9.20 29.79 10.80
C GLY A 406 7.87 29.34 11.44
N GLY A 407 6.71 29.73 10.89
CA GLY A 407 5.42 29.18 11.29
C GLY A 407 5.12 27.85 10.62
N TYR A 408 4.29 27.02 11.26
CA TYR A 408 3.78 25.77 10.69
C TYR A 408 2.41 25.37 11.25
N ILE A 409 1.74 24.45 10.56
CA ILE A 409 0.50 23.78 10.99
C ILE A 409 0.82 22.30 11.26
N HIS A 410 0.35 21.77 12.38
CA HIS A 410 0.51 20.35 12.74
C HIS A 410 -0.67 19.85 13.57
N ALA A 411 -0.91 18.53 13.56
CA ALA A 411 -1.60 17.87 14.66
C ALA A 411 -0.56 17.63 15.77
N GLY A 412 -0.71 18.29 16.91
CA GLY A 412 0.28 18.29 17.99
C GLY A 412 0.21 17.05 18.86
N ASP A 413 -0.75 17.04 19.79
CA ASP A 413 -1.01 15.98 20.75
C ASP A 413 -2.50 15.99 21.16
N PRO A 414 -3.00 15.00 21.94
CA PRO A 414 -4.40 14.96 22.38
C PRO A 414 -4.89 16.19 23.17
N SER A 415 -4.01 17.02 23.71
CA SER A 415 -4.37 18.26 24.43
C SER A 415 -4.53 19.48 23.52
N THR A 416 -3.88 19.46 22.35
CA THR A 416 -3.76 20.60 21.42
C THR A 416 -4.51 20.40 20.10
N GLY A 417 -4.62 19.15 19.62
CA GLY A 417 -5.23 18.85 18.32
C GLY A 417 -4.45 19.45 17.14
N VAL A 418 -5.16 19.78 16.06
CA VAL A 418 -4.59 20.51 14.92
C VAL A 418 -4.47 22.00 15.25
N GLN A 419 -3.25 22.53 15.23
CA GLN A 419 -2.96 23.91 15.59
C GLN A 419 -1.87 24.56 14.72
N TYR A 420 -1.75 25.88 14.83
CA TYR A 420 -0.58 26.64 14.41
C TYR A 420 0.48 26.64 15.51
N SER A 421 1.75 26.56 15.13
CA SER A 421 2.90 26.75 16.02
C SER A 421 4.09 27.34 15.26
N ASN A 422 5.24 27.50 15.92
CA ASN A 422 6.42 28.16 15.39
C ASN A 422 7.71 27.44 15.82
N VAL A 423 8.72 27.43 14.94
CA VAL A 423 10.02 26.80 15.20
C VAL A 423 10.77 27.35 16.42
N GLY A 424 10.43 28.55 16.90
CA GLY A 424 10.96 29.13 18.14
C GLY A 424 10.29 28.61 19.43
N SER A 425 9.20 27.83 19.31
CA SER A 425 8.50 27.21 20.45
C SER A 425 8.69 25.69 20.48
N PHE A 426 8.85 25.05 19.32
CA PHE A 426 9.24 23.65 19.20
C PHE A 426 10.05 23.48 17.91
N THR A 427 11.35 23.24 18.06
CA THR A 427 12.33 23.37 16.96
C THR A 427 12.47 22.07 16.16
N PRO A 428 12.19 22.04 14.85
CA PRO A 428 12.40 20.85 14.02
C PRO A 428 13.88 20.58 13.81
N SER A 429 14.20 19.31 13.55
CA SER A 429 15.55 18.80 13.30
C SER A 429 16.01 19.08 11.87
N PHE A 430 15.10 19.00 10.89
CA PHE A 430 15.35 19.35 9.49
C PHE A 430 14.05 19.72 8.75
N ALA A 431 14.16 20.06 7.46
CA ALA A 431 13.02 20.33 6.59
C ALA A 431 13.16 19.60 5.24
N VAL A 432 12.07 19.52 4.49
CA VAL A 432 12.01 18.91 3.16
C VAL A 432 11.28 19.85 2.19
N ARG A 433 11.98 20.21 1.11
CA ARG A 433 11.43 20.91 -0.06
C ARG A 433 10.46 19.99 -0.80
N MET A 434 9.22 20.43 -0.89
CA MET A 434 8.12 19.76 -1.62
C MET A 434 8.00 20.28 -3.04
#